data_AF-A0A4Y2KCD3-F1
#
_entry.id   AF-A0A4Y2KCD3-F1
#
_cell.length_a   1.000
_cell.length_b   1.000
_cell.length_c   1.000
_cell.angle_alpha   90.00
_cell.angle_beta   90.00
_cell.angle_gamma   90.00
#
_symmetry.space_group_name_H-M   'P 1'
#
loop_
_entity.id
_entity.type
_entity.pdbx_description
1 polymer ?
#
loop_
_entity_poly.entity_id
_entity_poly.type
_entity_poly.pdbx_seq_one_letter_code
_entity_poly.pdbx_strand_id
1 'polypeptide(L)'
;MRWATIEREAYAVQEALKKYDTWIFGARIQVISDHNPLTYLTQQTPHSAKLTRWSLALQRYDETLSYRRGSMHGNADSLSRLPVK
;
A
#
# COMPACT_ATOMS: atom_id res chain seq x y z
N MET A 1 8.46 -18.66 -2.58
CA MET A 1 9.22 -17.38 -2.62
C MET A 1 8.81 -16.57 -1.41
N ARG A 2 9.72 -16.31 -0.45
CA ARG A 2 9.39 -15.59 0.79
C ARG A 2 9.55 -14.09 0.53
N TRP A 3 8.46 -13.34 0.48
CA TRP A 3 8.49 -11.89 0.30
C TRP A 3 8.77 -11.21 1.64
N ALA A 4 9.52 -10.10 1.59
CA ALA A 4 9.66 -9.25 2.77
C ALA A 4 8.31 -8.63 3.12
N THR A 5 8.07 -8.32 4.39
CA THR A 5 6.81 -7.71 4.85
C THR A 5 6.50 -6.43 4.07
N ILE A 6 7.51 -5.57 3.82
CA ILE A 6 7.34 -4.36 3.01
C ILE A 6 6.88 -4.64 1.59
N GLU A 7 7.35 -5.74 0.98
CA GLU A 7 6.94 -6.09 -0.37
C GLU A 7 5.49 -6.59 -0.41
N ARG A 8 5.06 -7.32 0.62
CA ARG A 8 3.68 -7.80 0.74
C ARG A 8 2.70 -6.65 0.91
N GLU A 9 3.02 -5.72 1.80
CA GLU A 9 2.21 -4.53 2.06
C GLU A 9 2.13 -3.62 0.83
N ALA A 10 3.27 -3.37 0.15
CA ALA A 10 3.29 -2.56 -1.06
C ALA A 10 2.46 -3.17 -2.19
N TYR A 11 2.56 -4.49 -2.37
CA TYR A 11 1.75 -5.21 -3.35
C TYR A 11 0.26 -5.14 -3.01
N ALA A 12 -0.12 -5.28 -1.75
CA ALA A 12 -1.51 -5.16 -1.31
C ALA A 12 -2.11 -3.79 -1.65
N VAL A 13 -1.36 -2.70 -1.43
CA VAL A 13 -1.79 -1.35 -1.82
C VAL A 13 -1.93 -1.22 -3.33
N GLN A 14 -0.95 -1.70 -4.10
CA GLN A 14 -0.96 -1.62 -5.56
C GLN A 14 -2.15 -2.40 -6.17
N GLU A 15 -2.48 -3.57 -5.63
CA GLU A 15 -3.65 -4.35 -6.05
C GLU A 15 -4.96 -3.66 -5.65
N ALA A 16 -5.04 -3.07 -4.46
CA ALA A 16 -6.22 -2.34 -4.02
C ALA A 16 -6.51 -1.14 -4.94
N LEU A 17 -5.50 -0.33 -5.25
CA LEU A 17 -5.66 0.82 -6.14
C LEU A 17 -6.07 0.39 -7.55
N LYS A 18 -5.45 -0.67 -8.08
CA LYS A 18 -5.81 -1.22 -9.39
C LYS A 18 -7.26 -1.75 -9.41
N LYS A 19 -7.70 -2.39 -8.33
CA LYS A 19 -9.08 -2.91 -8.22
C LYS A 19 -10.13 -1.81 -8.26
N TYR A 20 -9.82 -0.65 -7.70
CA TYR A 20 -10.74 0.50 -7.64
C TYR A 20 -10.41 1.59 -8.67
N ASP A 21 -9.57 1.30 -9.68
CA ASP A 21 -9.06 2.28 -10.65
C ASP A 21 -10.20 3.12 -11.26
N THR A 22 -11.28 2.48 -11.72
CA THR A 22 -12.44 3.17 -12.31
C THR A 22 -13.08 4.22 -11.39
N TRP A 23 -12.95 4.06 -10.07
CA TRP A 23 -13.59 4.95 -9.09
C TRP A 23 -12.64 6.02 -8.57
N ILE A 24 -11.34 5.72 -8.52
CA ILE A 24 -10.34 6.57 -7.87
C ILE A 24 -9.44 7.31 -8.85
N PHE A 25 -9.48 6.96 -10.15
CA PHE A 25 -8.66 7.60 -11.15
C PHE A 25 -8.94 9.11 -11.23
N GLY A 26 -7.89 9.92 -11.04
CA GLY A 26 -7.97 11.38 -11.01
C GLY A 26 -8.45 11.99 -9.69
N ALA A 27 -8.77 11.17 -8.68
CA ALA A 27 -9.13 11.64 -7.34
C ALA A 27 -7.92 11.64 -6.40
N ARG A 28 -7.95 12.50 -5.38
CA ARG A 28 -7.01 12.47 -4.26
C ARG A 28 -7.35 11.32 -3.34
N ILE A 29 -6.39 10.42 -3.14
CA ILE A 29 -6.58 9.21 -2.35
C ILE A 29 -5.69 9.28 -1.12
N GLN A 30 -6.22 8.88 0.04
CA GLN A 30 -5.41 8.68 1.24
C GLN A 30 -5.30 7.19 1.53
N VAL A 31 -4.09 6.66 1.42
CA VAL A 31 -3.78 5.29 1.82
C VAL A 31 -3.29 5.31 3.26
N ILE A 32 -3.95 4.55 4.12
CA ILE A 32 -3.58 4.43 5.53
C ILE A 32 -2.99 3.04 5.72
N SER A 33 -1.80 2.95 6.31
CA SER A 33 -1.14 1.68 6.62
C SER A 33 -0.59 1.70 8.04
N ASP A 34 -0.57 0.55 8.70
CA ASP A 34 0.12 0.34 9.98
C ASP A 34 1.60 -0.03 9.81
N HIS A 35 2.11 0.00 8.58
CA HIS A 35 3.51 -0.27 8.29
C HIS A 35 4.26 1.03 7.93
N ASN A 36 4.97 1.60 8.91
CA ASN A 36 5.67 2.88 8.75
C ASN A 36 6.69 2.91 7.58
N PRO A 37 7.52 1.86 7.36
CA PRO A 37 8.38 1.74 6.17
C PRO A 37 7.69 1.93 4.82
N LEU A 38 6.38 1.70 4.75
CA LEU A 38 5.62 1.89 3.52
C LEU A 38 5.55 3.36 3.11
N THR A 39 5.60 4.30 4.06
CA THR A 39 5.59 5.75 3.79
C THR A 39 6.78 6.20 2.95
N TYR A 40 7.89 5.45 2.98
CA TYR A 40 9.09 5.75 2.21
C TYR A 40 8.96 5.38 0.73
N LEU A 41 8.00 4.54 0.33
CA LEU A 41 7.82 4.14 -1.09
C LEU A 41 7.44 5.30 -2.00
N THR A 42 6.72 6.28 -1.47
CA THR A 42 6.29 7.48 -2.21
C THR A 42 7.24 8.66 -1.97
N GLN A 43 8.00 8.66 -0.88
CA GLN A 43 8.91 9.77 -0.53
C GLN A 43 10.33 9.59 -1.07
N GLN A 44 10.81 8.36 -1.27
CA GLN A 44 12.18 8.07 -1.67
C GLN A 44 12.26 6.94 -2.69
N THR A 45 13.30 6.96 -3.54
CA THR A 45 13.54 5.90 -4.52
C THR A 45 13.87 4.58 -3.81
N PRO A 46 13.06 3.51 -3.98
CA PRO A 46 13.33 2.23 -3.35
C PRO A 46 14.58 1.58 -3.93
N HIS A 47 15.33 0.86 -3.09
CA HIS A 47 16.55 0.16 -3.52
C HIS A 47 16.26 -1.17 -4.25
N SER A 48 15.06 -1.73 -4.07
CA SER A 48 14.63 -2.97 -4.73
C SER A 48 13.90 -2.65 -6.04
N ALA A 49 14.34 -3.27 -7.15
CA ALA A 49 13.71 -3.09 -8.47
C ALA A 49 12.19 -3.38 -8.46
N LYS A 50 11.71 -4.30 -7.63
CA LYS A 50 10.26 -4.56 -7.47
C LYS A 50 9.54 -3.37 -6.83
N LEU A 51 10.09 -2.86 -5.73
CA LEU A 51 9.56 -1.72 -5.01
C LEU A 51 9.60 -0.46 -5.90
N THR A 52 10.65 -0.27 -6.70
CA THR A 52 10.74 0.81 -7.68
C THR A 52 9.63 0.73 -8.72
N ARG A 53 9.37 -0.47 -9.27
CA ARG A 53 8.28 -0.68 -10.23
C ARG A 53 6.91 -0.38 -9.62
N TRP A 54 6.69 -0.77 -8.37
CA TRP A 54 5.44 -0.45 -7.68
C TRP A 54 5.31 1.03 -7.35
N SER A 55 6.37 1.67 -6.88
CA SER A 55 6.42 3.13 -6.67
C SER A 55 6.06 3.89 -7.96
N LEU A 56 6.62 3.48 -9.11
CA LEU A 56 6.26 4.06 -10.40
C LEU A 56 4.80 3.82 -10.78
N ALA A 57 4.24 2.63 -10.48
CA ALA A 57 2.83 2.35 -10.72
C ALA A 57 1.90 3.17 -9.81
N LEU A 58 2.35 3.46 -8.58
CA LEU A 58 1.64 4.29 -7.62
C LEU A 58 1.57 5.75 -8.09
N GLN A 59 2.64 6.30 -8.68
CA GLN A 59 2.66 7.66 -9.26
C GLN A 59 1.56 7.96 -10.31
N ARG A 60 0.86 6.94 -10.81
CA ARG A 60 -0.33 7.12 -11.66
C ARG A 60 -1.50 7.78 -10.91
N TYR A 61 -1.55 7.62 -9.58
CA TYR A 61 -2.61 8.12 -8.72
C TYR A 61 -2.13 9.37 -7.95
N ASP A 62 -3.06 10.20 -7.48
CA ASP A 62 -2.76 11.29 -6.54
C ASP A 62 -2.94 10.76 -5.11
N GLU A 63 -2.11 9.78 -4.73
CA GLU A 63 -2.19 9.14 -3.41
C GLU A 63 -1.23 9.75 -2.37
N THR A 64 -1.72 9.83 -1.14
CA THR A 64 -0.92 10.18 0.03
C THR A 64 -0.89 9.00 0.99
N LEU A 65 0.31 8.57 1.39
CA LEU A 65 0.48 7.45 2.29
C LEU A 65 0.70 7.93 3.73
N SER A 66 -0.21 7.55 4.62
CA SER A 66 -0.21 7.96 6.03
C SER A 66 -0.07 6.75 6.95
N TYR A 67 0.87 6.83 7.90
CA TYR A 67 1.00 5.80 8.93
C TYR A 67 -0.08 5.96 10.01
N ARG A 68 -0.70 4.84 10.41
CA ARG A 68 -1.59 4.75 11.57
C ARG A 68 -1.26 3.50 12.37
N ARG A 69 -0.98 3.66 13.68
CA ARG A 69 -0.66 2.55 14.58
C ARG A 69 -1.73 1.45 14.48
N GLY A 70 -1.30 0.18 14.42
CA GLY A 70 -2.19 -0.98 14.26
C GLY A 70 -3.30 -1.09 15.31
N SER A 71 -3.06 -0.60 16.54
CA SER A 71 -4.09 -0.52 17.59
C SER A 71 -5.30 0.35 17.24
N MET A 72 -5.14 1.30 16.30
CA MET A 72 -6.22 2.13 15.76
C MET A 72 -6.63 1.74 14.34
N HIS A 73 -6.18 0.56 13.88
CA HIS A 73 -6.40 0.04 12.54
C HIS A 73 -7.22 -1.27 12.54
N GLY A 74 -8.01 -1.48 13.59
CA GLY A 74 -8.72 -2.74 13.83
C GLY A 74 -9.68 -3.16 12.71
N ASN A 75 -10.21 -2.21 11.94
CA ASN A 75 -11.06 -2.48 10.78
C ASN A 75 -10.30 -3.21 9.66
N ALA A 76 -9.14 -2.71 9.25
CA ALA A 76 -8.33 -3.35 8.21
C ALA A 76 -7.62 -4.60 8.74
N ASP A 77 -7.13 -4.55 9.98
CA ASP A 77 -6.41 -5.64 10.62
C ASP A 77 -7.32 -6.88 10.84
N SER A 78 -8.60 -6.67 11.15
CA SER A 78 -9.57 -7.77 11.21
C SER A 78 -9.71 -8.46 9.86
N LEU A 79 -9.87 -7.69 8.77
CA LEU A 79 -10.05 -8.25 7.43
C LEU A 79 -8.78 -8.93 6.89
N SER A 80 -7.59 -8.41 7.20
CA SER A 80 -6.32 -9.01 6.76
C SER A 80 -5.99 -10.31 7.49
N ARG A 81 -6.50 -10.50 8.71
CA ARG A 81 -6.30 -11.68 9.55
C ARG A 81 -7.36 -12.76 9.39
N LEU A 82 -8.42 -12.52 8.61
CA LEU A 82 -9.42 -13.55 8.36
C LEU A 82 -8.77 -14.73 7.63
N PRO A 83 -9.01 -15.98 8.07
CA PRO A 83 -8.54 -17.15 7.35
C PRO A 83 -9.21 -17.16 5.97
N VAL A 84 -8.38 -17.17 4.92
CA VAL A 84 -8.85 -17.33 3.55
C VAL A 84 -9.42 -18.74 3.45
N LYS A 85 -10.72 -18.83 3.17
CA LYS A 85 -11.45 -20.10 3.06
C LYS A 85 -11.16 -20.79 1.72
#